data_AF-A0A5D3DG36-F1
#
_entry.id   AF-A0A5D3DG36-F1
#
_cell.length_a   1.000
_cell.length_b   1.000
_cell.length_c   1.000
_cell.angle_alpha   90.00
_cell.angle_beta   90.00
_cell.angle_gamma   90.00
#
_symmetry.space_group_name_H-M   'P 1'
#
loop_
_entity.id
_entity.type
_entity.pdbx_description
1 polymer ?
#
loop_
_entity_poly.entity_id
_entity_poly.type
_entity_poly.pdbx_seq_one_letter_code
_entity_poly.pdbx_strand_id
1 'polypeptide(L)'
;MVWAGPLSGSRLAVVLWNRCSVASTITTDWNVLGLKPNTSVSVRDLWLHEDVEGDAVSSFGAEVDPHDCKMFIFTPVATSRAEM
;
A
#
# COMPACT_ATOMS: atom_id res chain seq x y z
N MET A 1 -2.29 2.97 12.11
CA MET A 1 -3.70 2.75 11.67
C MET A 1 -3.73 2.82 10.14
N VAL A 2 -4.69 2.16 9.51
CA VAL A 2 -4.79 2.08 8.04
C VAL A 2 -6.12 2.69 7.59
N TRP A 3 -6.08 3.58 6.61
CA TRP A 3 -7.24 4.02 5.85
C TRP A 3 -7.04 3.67 4.38
N ALA A 4 -8.11 3.28 3.69
CA ALA A 4 -8.05 2.98 2.27
C ALA A 4 -9.32 3.41 1.55
N GLY A 5 -9.16 3.85 0.30
CA GLY A 5 -10.26 4.28 -0.55
C GLY A 5 -10.02 3.88 -2.01
N PRO A 6 -11.05 3.38 -2.73
CA PRO A 6 -10.93 3.01 -4.13
C PRO A 6 -10.72 4.23 -5.03
N LEU A 7 -9.89 4.06 -6.06
CA LEU A 7 -9.67 5.00 -7.14
C LEU A 7 -10.06 4.37 -8.48
N SER A 8 -10.10 5.18 -9.54
CA SER A 8 -10.27 4.68 -10.90
C SER A 8 -9.13 3.72 -11.31
N GLY A 9 -9.45 2.77 -12.19
CA GLY A 9 -8.48 1.78 -12.70
C GLY A 9 -8.11 0.70 -11.70
N SER A 10 -9.01 0.34 -10.79
CA SER A 10 -8.80 -0.69 -9.75
C SER A 10 -7.64 -0.38 -8.79
N ARG A 11 -7.27 0.90 -8.67
CA ARG A 11 -6.23 1.36 -7.75
C ARG A 11 -6.82 1.66 -6.38
N LEU A 12 -5.97 1.71 -5.36
CA LEU A 12 -6.34 2.09 -4.00
C LEU A 12 -5.47 3.25 -3.53
N ALA A 13 -6.08 4.28 -2.95
CA ALA A 13 -5.38 5.21 -2.08
C ALA A 13 -5.28 4.58 -0.70
N VAL A 14 -4.08 4.55 -0.10
CA VAL A 14 -3.84 3.97 1.22
C VAL A 14 -3.09 5.00 2.07
N VAL A 15 -3.54 5.21 3.31
CA VAL A 15 -2.88 6.07 4.29
C VAL A 15 -2.50 5.25 5.51
N LEU A 16 -1.23 5.31 5.88
CA LEU A 16 -0.70 4.78 7.12
C LEU A 16 -0.55 5.95 8.10
N TRP A 17 -1.36 5.96 9.16
CA TRP A 17 -1.40 7.05 10.13
C TRP A 17 -0.96 6.57 11.50
N ASN A 18 0.13 7.17 12.02
CA ASN A 18 0.62 6.98 13.37
C ASN A 18 0.09 8.07 14.31
N ARG A 19 -0.76 7.69 15.27
CA ARG A 19 -1.25 8.61 16.32
C ARG A 19 -0.45 8.50 17.62
N CYS A 20 0.54 7.61 17.67
CA CYS A 20 1.36 7.38 18.84
C CYS A 20 2.50 8.40 18.89
N SER A 21 3.10 8.54 20.07
CA SER A 21 4.23 9.44 20.30
C SER A 21 5.59 8.79 20.03
N VAL A 22 5.61 7.62 19.38
CA VAL A 22 6.81 6.87 18.98
C VAL A 22 6.70 6.47 17.52
N ALA A 23 7.82 6.42 16.80
CA ALA A 23 7.86 5.88 15.44
C ALA A 23 7.37 4.44 15.45
N SER A 24 6.65 4.04 14.41
CA SER A 24 6.07 2.70 14.34
C SER A 24 5.93 2.24 12.90
N THR A 25 6.31 1.00 12.63
CA THR A 25 5.95 0.33 11.40
C THR A 25 4.47 -0.01 11.43
N ILE A 26 3.72 0.54 10.49
CA ILE A 26 2.31 0.22 10.30
C ILE A 26 2.21 -0.64 9.04
N THR A 27 1.63 -1.83 9.19
CA THR A 27 1.45 -2.80 8.10
C THR A 27 -0.03 -3.00 7.81
N THR A 28 -0.37 -3.20 6.54
CA THR A 28 -1.69 -3.59 6.09
C THR A 28 -1.62 -4.86 5.25
N ASP A 29 -2.50 -5.80 5.54
CA ASP A 29 -2.69 -7.01 4.73
C ASP A 29 -3.74 -6.78 3.65
N TRP A 30 -3.66 -7.51 2.55
CA TRP A 30 -4.56 -7.36 1.39
C TRP A 30 -6.02 -7.60 1.75
N ASN A 31 -6.29 -8.54 2.65
CA ASN A 31 -7.64 -8.83 3.12
C ASN A 31 -8.30 -7.62 3.79
N VAL A 32 -7.52 -6.78 4.50
CA VAL A 32 -8.02 -5.55 5.14
C VAL A 32 -8.38 -4.49 4.08
N LEU A 33 -7.68 -4.50 2.95
CA LEU A 33 -7.88 -3.58 1.83
C LEU A 33 -8.92 -4.08 0.81
N GLY A 34 -9.47 -5.28 0.99
CA GLY A 34 -10.38 -5.91 0.01
C GLY A 34 -9.67 -6.43 -1.24
N LEU A 35 -8.35 -6.59 -1.22
CA LEU A 35 -7.57 -7.21 -2.27
C LEU A 35 -7.51 -8.73 -2.10
N LYS A 36 -7.35 -9.48 -3.20
CA LYS A 36 -7.11 -10.93 -3.12
C LYS A 36 -5.67 -11.17 -2.61
N PRO A 37 -5.41 -12.21 -1.81
CA PRO A 37 -4.08 -12.47 -1.23
C PRO A 37 -2.91 -12.46 -2.23
N ASN A 38 -3.13 -12.99 -3.44
CA ASN A 38 -2.10 -13.11 -4.47
C ASN A 38 -2.09 -11.95 -5.48
N THR A 39 -2.82 -10.86 -5.21
CA THR A 39 -2.74 -9.67 -6.06
C THR A 39 -1.37 -9.02 -5.86
N SER A 40 -0.59 -8.92 -6.94
CA SER A 40 0.62 -8.09 -6.95
C SER A 40 0.23 -6.64 -7.26
N VAL A 41 0.80 -5.68 -6.52
CA VAL A 41 0.58 -4.25 -6.73
C VAL A 41 1.91 -3.51 -6.77
N SER A 42 2.01 -2.49 -7.61
CA SER A 42 3.05 -1.48 -7.45
C SER A 42 2.59 -0.47 -6.40
N VAL A 43 3.54 0.02 -5.59
CA VAL A 43 3.30 0.95 -4.50
C VAL A 43 4.03 2.25 -4.79
N ARG A 44 3.25 3.32 -4.94
CA ARG A 44 3.77 4.68 -5.13
C ARG A 44 3.62 5.50 -3.87
N ASP A 45 4.70 6.07 -3.37
CA ASP A 45 4.68 7.08 -2.31
C ASP A 45 4.32 8.44 -2.92
N LEU A 46 3.26 9.07 -2.40
CA LEU A 46 2.75 10.33 -2.92
C LEU A 46 3.53 11.56 -2.45
N TRP A 47 4.30 11.44 -1.36
CA TRP A 47 5.14 12.52 -0.87
C TRP A 47 6.50 12.53 -1.55
N LEU A 48 7.09 11.35 -1.78
CA LEU A 48 8.35 11.21 -2.51
C LEU A 48 8.18 11.29 -4.03
N HIS A 49 6.95 11.15 -4.52
CA HIS A 49 6.64 11.08 -5.94
C HIS A 49 7.36 9.91 -6.65
N GLU A 50 7.54 8.81 -5.94
CA GLU A 50 8.36 7.68 -6.36
C GLU A 50 7.61 6.36 -6.16
N ASP A 51 7.89 5.39 -7.03
CA ASP A 51 7.43 4.02 -6.85
C ASP A 51 8.45 3.30 -5.95
N VAL A 52 8.03 2.98 -4.73
CA VAL A 52 8.90 2.44 -3.67
C VAL A 52 8.91 0.91 -3.64
N GLU A 53 7.93 0.27 -4.30
CA GLU A 53 7.87 -1.18 -4.49
C GLU A 53 7.14 -1.50 -5.80
N GLY A 54 7.65 -2.46 -6.57
CA GLY A 54 7.16 -2.79 -7.90
C GLY A 54 6.13 -3.91 -7.94
N ASP A 55 6.23 -4.88 -7.02
CA ASP A 55 5.48 -6.14 -7.08
C ASP A 55 5.01 -6.66 -5.71
N ALA A 56 4.71 -5.76 -4.77
CA ALA A 56 4.23 -6.11 -3.42
C ALA A 56 3.05 -7.09 -3.45
N VAL A 57 3.16 -8.15 -2.65
CA VAL A 57 2.13 -9.19 -2.50
C VAL A 57 1.78 -9.41 -1.04
N SER A 58 0.52 -9.78 -0.78
CA SER A 58 -0.05 -10.12 0.53
C SER A 58 -0.13 -8.98 1.55
N SER A 59 0.89 -8.13 1.69
CA SER A 59 0.91 -7.01 2.62
C SER A 59 1.91 -5.92 2.21
N PHE A 60 1.78 -4.75 2.84
CA PHE A 60 2.75 -3.66 2.74
C PHE A 60 2.80 -2.91 4.07
N GLY A 61 3.99 -2.47 4.46
CA GLY A 61 4.16 -1.66 5.66
C GLY A 61 5.29 -0.65 5.51
N ALA A 62 5.16 0.46 6.23
CA ALA A 62 6.18 1.49 6.29
C ALA A 62 6.33 2.00 7.72
N GLU A 63 7.54 2.42 8.05
CA GLU A 63 7.79 3.20 9.27
C GLU A 63 7.17 4.59 9.11
N VAL A 64 6.39 4.99 10.12
CA VAL A 64 5.73 6.29 10.21
C VAL A 64 6.09 6.93 11.54
N ASP A 65 6.60 8.17 11.46
CA ASP A 65 7.06 8.93 12.63
C ASP A 65 5.92 9.28 13.61
N PRO A 66 6.23 9.69 14.84
CA PRO A 66 5.23 10.14 15.81
C PRO A 66 4.31 11.21 15.23
N HIS A 67 3.00 10.99 15.37
CA HIS A 67 1.96 11.92 14.90
C HIS A 67 2.01 12.22 13.38
N ASP A 68 2.65 11.38 12.58
CA ASP A 68 2.79 11.54 11.13
C ASP A 68 1.90 10.59 10.31
N CYS A 69 1.85 10.79 8.99
CA CYS A 69 1.20 9.89 8.05
C CYS A 69 1.97 9.76 6.73
N LYS A 70 1.89 8.56 6.15
CA LYS A 70 2.36 8.29 4.78
C LYS A 70 1.21 7.91 3.88
N MET A 71 1.22 8.42 2.66
CA MET A 71 0.15 8.21 1.68
C MET A 71 0.69 7.53 0.43
N PHE A 72 -0.02 6.50 0.00
CA PHE A 72 0.38 5.66 -1.11
C PHE A 72 -0.76 5.48 -2.13
N ILE A 73 -0.38 5.18 -3.36
CA ILE A 73 -1.27 4.57 -4.34
C ILE A 73 -0.80 3.15 -4.61
N PHE A 74 -1.70 2.19 -4.42
CA PHE A 74 -1.48 0.80 -4.83
C PHE A 74 -2.14 0.59 -6.19
N THR A 75 -1.37 0.10 -7.16
CA THR A 75 -1.84 -0.19 -8.50
C THR A 75 -1.66 -1.67 -8.79
N PRO A 76 -2.73 -2.44 -9.05
CA PRO A 76 -2.59 -3.83 -9.44
C PRO A 76 -1.69 -3.96 -10.68
N VAL A 77 -0.66 -4.78 -10.57
CA VAL A 77 0.18 -5.13 -11.71
C VAL A 77 -0.55 -6.22 -12.49
N ALA A 78 -0.76 -6.01 -13.79
CA ALA A 78 -1.28 -7.07 -14.62
C ALA A 78 -0.30 -8.24 -14.59
N THR A 79 -0.72 -9.39 -14.06
CA THR A 79 0.05 -10.63 -14.20
C THR A 79 0.17 -10.89 -15.70
N SER A 80 1.35 -10.75 -16.28
CA SER A 80 1.61 -11.32 -17.59
C SER A 80 1.38 -12.82 -17.44
N ARG A 81 0.33 -13.34 -18.08
CA ARG A 81 0.11 -14.79 -18.18
C ARG A 81 1.20 -15.38 -19.08
N ALA A 82 2.34 -15.66 -18.50
CA ALA A 82 3.41 -16.51 -19.01
C ALA A 82 3.56 -17.63 -17.96
N GLU A 83 3.36 -18.92 -18.22
CA GLU A 83 3.15 -19.74 -19.40
C GLU A 83 2.23 -20.92 -18.99
N MET A 84 1.43 -21.43 -19.92
CA MET A 84 0.96 -22.83 -19.90
C MET A 84 1.83 -23.60 -20.89
#